data_AF-A0A939HFS9-F1
#
_entry.id   AF-A0A939HFS9-F1
#
_cell.length_a   1.000
_cell.length_b   1.000
_cell.length_c   1.000
_cell.angle_alpha   90.00
_cell.angle_beta   90.00
_cell.angle_gamma   90.00
#
_symmetry.space_group_name_H-M   'P 1'
#
loop_
_entity.id
_entity.type
_entity.pdbx_description
1 polymer ?
#
loop_
_entity_poly.entity_id
_entity_poly.type
_entity_poly.pdbx_seq_one_letter_code
_entity_poly.pdbx_strand_id
1 'polypeptide(L)'
;MRRPRRAGNVPCFPADRAGGLPPPDRGSRPGSHPRRTACLGAGKRSHRAVQAAREALLAGKGKDSHRLRHDGRHHTLGELARRLQTQWEMLQLSLAAEAAAGDESERNTLLHQARKDIKCLRYEVEAVAEAFGPTAAGIIQPAVAMQRILGEQHDSVVAGAWLMELAARPGVDSADAAELQGMEARRLAGAEAQFRAAVEFPVPAPRRVLLF
;
A
#
# COMPACT_ATOMS: atom_id res chain seq x y z
N MET A 1 31.41 -18.89 -43.05
CA MET A 1 31.68 -17.56 -43.65
C MET A 1 30.38 -16.78 -43.79
N ARG A 2 30.35 -15.57 -43.21
CA ARG A 2 29.64 -14.32 -43.54
C ARG A 2 28.21 -14.34 -44.15
N ARG A 3 27.29 -13.69 -43.42
CA ARG A 3 26.09 -12.98 -43.94
C ARG A 3 26.46 -11.83 -44.90
N PRO A 4 25.53 -11.33 -45.73
CA PRO A 4 24.89 -10.02 -45.43
C PRO A 4 23.40 -9.86 -45.89
N ARG A 5 22.55 -9.17 -45.11
CA ARG A 5 21.90 -7.82 -45.28
C ARG A 5 20.72 -7.75 -46.29
N ARG A 6 19.46 -7.55 -45.83
CA ARG A 6 18.67 -6.30 -45.60
C ARG A 6 18.44 -5.40 -46.83
N ALA A 7 17.16 -5.20 -47.23
CA ALA A 7 16.58 -3.93 -47.71
C ALA A 7 15.06 -4.07 -48.04
N GLY A 8 14.30 -2.98 -47.94
CA GLY A 8 12.92 -2.81 -48.45
C GLY A 8 11.86 -2.62 -47.35
N ASN A 9 11.68 -1.46 -46.71
CA ASN A 9 11.31 -0.11 -47.17
C ASN A 9 9.77 0.12 -47.23
N VAL A 10 9.38 1.22 -46.58
CA VAL A 10 8.05 1.67 -46.14
C VAL A 10 7.25 2.28 -47.30
N PRO A 11 5.92 2.10 -47.39
CA PRO A 11 5.12 2.88 -48.33
C PRO A 11 4.70 4.24 -47.75
N CYS A 12 5.04 5.29 -48.49
CA CYS A 12 4.51 6.65 -48.40
C CYS A 12 3.00 6.69 -48.66
N PHE A 13 2.26 7.48 -47.88
CA PHE A 13 0.89 7.91 -48.20
C PHE A 13 0.88 9.40 -48.56
N PRO A 14 0.04 9.84 -49.52
CA PRO A 14 0.05 11.21 -50.06
C PRO A 14 -0.85 12.18 -49.29
N ALA A 15 -0.65 13.46 -49.63
CA ALA A 15 -1.10 14.68 -48.99
C ALA A 15 -2.55 15.15 -49.28
N ASP A 16 -2.96 16.12 -48.46
CA ASP A 16 -3.88 17.24 -48.68
C ASP A 16 -5.38 17.04 -48.93
N ARG A 17 -6.18 17.58 -47.98
CA ARG A 17 -7.41 18.34 -48.26
C ARG A 17 -7.58 19.48 -47.25
N ALA A 18 -7.45 20.70 -47.76
CA ALA A 18 -7.99 21.91 -47.16
C ALA A 18 -9.52 21.95 -47.29
N GLY A 19 -10.21 22.30 -46.20
CA GLY A 19 -11.65 22.58 -46.17
C GLY A 19 -11.97 23.37 -44.91
N GLY A 20 -12.31 24.64 -45.08
CA GLY A 20 -12.49 25.63 -44.01
C GLY A 20 -13.64 25.34 -43.05
N LEU A 21 -13.46 25.74 -41.80
CA LEU A 21 -14.48 25.82 -40.76
C LEU A 21 -14.73 27.31 -40.41
N PRO A 22 -15.99 27.77 -40.29
CA PRO A 22 -16.30 29.13 -39.88
C PRO A 22 -16.00 29.37 -38.40
N PRO A 23 -15.77 30.62 -37.97
CA PRO A 23 -15.42 30.93 -36.59
C PRO A 23 -16.63 30.79 -35.66
N PRO A 24 -16.49 30.21 -34.45
CA PRO A 24 -17.55 30.21 -33.47
C PRO A 24 -17.67 31.56 -32.75
N ASP A 25 -18.94 31.87 -32.51
CA ASP A 25 -19.57 33.06 -31.96
C ASP A 25 -19.00 33.56 -30.62
N ARG A 26 -18.90 34.89 -30.46
CA ARG A 26 -18.49 35.56 -29.21
C ARG A 26 -19.73 35.79 -28.35
N GLY A 27 -20.11 34.78 -27.57
CA GLY A 27 -21.10 34.87 -26.50
C GLY A 27 -20.47 34.81 -25.10
N SER A 28 -20.84 35.73 -24.22
CA SER A 28 -20.22 36.01 -22.92
C SER A 28 -20.68 35.11 -21.75
N ARG A 29 -19.69 34.56 -20.99
CA ARG A 29 -19.59 34.32 -19.50
C ARG A 29 -20.52 33.25 -18.86
N PRO A 30 -20.17 32.60 -17.70
CA PRO A 30 -19.32 33.10 -16.59
C PRO A 30 -18.30 32.12 -15.96
N GLY A 31 -17.33 32.70 -15.23
CA GLY A 31 -16.78 32.08 -14.01
C GLY A 31 -15.62 31.08 -14.13
N SER A 32 -14.52 31.44 -14.78
CA SER A 32 -13.23 30.76 -14.55
C SER A 32 -12.76 31.01 -13.11
N HIS A 33 -13.03 30.07 -12.20
CA HIS A 33 -12.35 30.05 -10.91
C HIS A 33 -10.85 29.85 -11.15
N PRO A 34 -9.98 30.78 -10.72
CA PRO A 34 -8.56 30.52 -10.74
C PRO A 34 -8.31 29.34 -9.81
N ARG A 35 -7.83 28.22 -10.37
CA ARG A 35 -7.15 27.19 -9.57
C ARG A 35 -5.98 27.91 -8.89
N ARG A 36 -6.17 28.25 -7.62
CA ARG A 36 -5.12 28.78 -6.76
C ARG A 36 -4.11 27.65 -6.50
N THR A 37 -3.25 27.35 -7.47
CA THR A 37 -2.01 26.64 -7.20
C THR A 37 -1.06 27.62 -6.54
N ALA A 38 -1.22 27.76 -5.22
CA ALA A 38 -0.31 28.55 -4.40
C ALA A 38 1.00 27.79 -4.24
N CYS A 39 2.01 28.22 -4.99
CA CYS A 39 3.41 28.00 -4.72
C CYS A 39 3.73 28.61 -3.34
N LEU A 40 4.01 27.81 -2.32
CA LEU A 40 4.56 28.27 -1.02
C LEU A 40 5.75 27.37 -0.65
N GLY A 41 6.28 27.34 0.57
CA GLY A 41 7.45 26.52 0.97
C GLY A 41 7.07 25.20 1.67
N ALA A 42 7.88 24.15 1.55
CA ALA A 42 7.51 22.75 1.89
C ALA A 42 7.17 22.48 3.38
N GLY A 43 7.81 23.12 4.36
CA GLY A 43 7.66 22.75 5.78
C GLY A 43 6.44 23.33 6.53
N LYS A 44 6.07 24.59 6.28
CA LYS A 44 4.94 25.25 6.98
C LYS A 44 3.58 24.95 6.32
N ARG A 45 3.60 24.44 5.09
CA ARG A 45 2.41 24.05 4.32
C ARG A 45 1.80 22.74 4.79
N SER A 46 2.62 21.74 5.10
CA SER A 46 2.13 20.44 5.58
C SER A 46 1.37 20.61 6.89
N HIS A 47 1.91 21.36 7.85
CA HIS A 47 1.24 21.59 9.14
C HIS A 47 -0.10 22.33 8.99
N ARG A 48 -0.13 23.44 8.23
CA ARG A 48 -1.38 24.19 8.00
C ARG A 48 -2.40 23.41 7.18
N ALA A 49 -1.95 22.64 6.18
CA ALA A 49 -2.82 21.78 5.40
C ALA A 49 -3.41 20.65 6.25
N VAL A 50 -2.59 20.02 7.12
CA VAL A 50 -3.04 18.99 8.06
C VAL A 50 -4.00 19.57 9.09
N GLN A 51 -3.70 20.74 9.66
CA GLN A 51 -4.62 21.42 10.59
C GLN A 51 -5.94 21.79 9.92
N ALA A 52 -5.91 22.39 8.73
CA ALA A 52 -7.12 22.73 7.99
C ALA A 52 -7.93 21.49 7.60
N ALA A 53 -7.26 20.39 7.20
CA ALA A 53 -7.94 19.12 6.93
C ALA A 53 -8.56 18.53 8.20
N ARG A 54 -7.85 18.56 9.33
CA ARG A 54 -8.35 18.11 10.64
C ARG A 54 -9.54 18.94 11.10
N GLU A 55 -9.45 20.26 11.03
CA GLU A 55 -10.54 21.18 11.35
C GLU A 55 -11.74 20.97 10.42
N ALA A 56 -11.52 20.74 9.13
CA ALA A 56 -12.59 20.45 8.18
C ALA A 56 -13.27 19.10 8.45
N LEU A 57 -12.50 18.07 8.84
CA LEU A 57 -13.01 16.75 9.23
C LEU A 57 -13.81 16.84 10.53
N LEU A 58 -13.28 17.52 11.55
CA LEU A 58 -13.95 17.74 12.83
C LEU A 58 -15.19 18.63 12.70
N ALA A 59 -15.18 19.60 11.78
CA ALA A 59 -16.32 20.45 11.48
C ALA A 59 -17.34 19.82 10.51
N GLY A 60 -17.08 18.61 9.99
CA GLY A 60 -17.96 17.92 9.04
C GLY A 60 -18.08 18.59 7.66
N LYS A 61 -17.16 19.50 7.28
CA LYS A 61 -17.25 20.35 6.08
C LYS A 61 -16.40 19.88 4.89
N GLY A 62 -16.35 18.58 4.62
CA GLY A 62 -15.75 18.06 3.38
C GLY A 62 -16.66 18.35 2.18
N LYS A 63 -16.22 19.19 1.22
CA LYS A 63 -16.98 19.55 0.01
C LYS A 63 -17.09 18.44 -1.06
N ASP A 64 -16.45 17.29 -0.84
CA ASP A 64 -16.59 16.07 -1.66
C ASP A 64 -17.45 14.99 -0.97
N SER A 65 -18.37 15.42 -0.10
CA SER A 65 -19.29 14.56 0.66
C SER A 65 -20.41 13.95 -0.20
N HIS A 66 -20.51 14.28 -1.49
CA HIS A 66 -21.60 13.79 -2.33
C HIS A 66 -21.55 12.28 -2.64
N ARG A 67 -20.43 11.59 -2.36
CA ARG A 67 -20.31 10.13 -2.48
C ARG A 67 -20.13 9.40 -1.14
N LEU A 68 -19.98 10.12 -0.04
CA LEU A 68 -19.99 9.58 1.32
C LEU A 68 -21.17 10.20 2.08
N ARG A 69 -22.38 9.82 1.67
CA ARG A 69 -23.55 9.89 2.56
C ARG A 69 -23.32 8.92 3.70
N HIS A 70 -22.56 9.34 4.71
CA HIS A 70 -22.64 8.71 6.01
C HIS A 70 -23.76 9.41 6.77
N ASP A 71 -24.91 8.75 6.75
CA ASP A 71 -25.98 8.96 7.72
C ASP A 71 -25.35 9.03 9.12
N GLY A 72 -25.78 9.98 9.95
CA GLY A 72 -25.31 10.19 11.32
C GLY A 72 -25.72 9.08 12.29
N ARG A 73 -25.79 7.84 11.81
CA ARG A 73 -26.03 6.65 12.61
C ARG A 73 -24.75 6.28 13.34
N HIS A 74 -24.83 6.20 14.66
CA HIS A 74 -23.88 5.42 15.44
C HIS A 74 -23.73 4.05 14.77
N HIS A 75 -22.51 3.67 14.40
CA HIS A 75 -22.26 2.31 13.93
C HIS A 75 -22.67 1.34 15.01
N THR A 76 -23.50 0.36 14.68
CA THR A 76 -23.80 -0.74 15.60
C THR A 76 -22.53 -1.58 15.77
N LEU A 77 -22.38 -2.25 16.92
CA LEU A 77 -21.27 -3.20 17.15
C LEU A 77 -21.20 -4.25 16.03
N GLY A 78 -22.36 -4.71 15.54
CA GLY A 78 -22.44 -5.63 14.41
C GLY A 78 -21.94 -5.06 13.07
N GLU A 79 -22.12 -3.76 12.80
CA GLU A 79 -21.53 -3.11 11.63
C GLU A 79 -20.00 -3.05 11.71
N LEU A 80 -19.46 -2.68 12.88
CA LEU A 80 -18.02 -2.64 13.12
C LEU A 80 -17.41 -4.04 12.99
N ALA A 81 -18.01 -5.04 13.64
CA ALA A 81 -17.54 -6.41 13.58
C ALA A 81 -17.54 -6.97 12.14
N ARG A 82 -18.53 -6.60 11.32
CA ARG A 82 -18.57 -6.99 9.90
C ARG A 82 -17.41 -6.38 9.11
N ARG A 83 -17.08 -5.11 9.34
CA ARG A 83 -15.95 -4.44 8.67
C ARG A 83 -14.62 -5.08 9.06
N LEU A 84 -14.43 -5.33 10.36
CA LEU A 84 -13.25 -6.04 10.87
C LEU A 84 -13.13 -7.44 10.23
N GLN A 85 -14.25 -8.15 10.12
CA GLN A 85 -14.28 -9.46 9.47
C GLN A 85 -13.85 -9.38 7.99
N THR A 86 -14.37 -8.39 7.24
CA THR A 86 -13.95 -8.18 5.84
C THR A 86 -12.45 -7.88 5.74
N GLN A 87 -11.91 -7.05 6.65
CA GLN A 87 -10.48 -6.76 6.66
C GLN A 87 -9.64 -8.01 7.01
N TRP A 88 -10.14 -8.87 7.89
CA TRP A 88 -9.51 -10.16 8.18
C TRP A 88 -9.54 -11.11 6.97
N GLU A 89 -10.65 -11.14 6.22
CA GLU A 89 -10.74 -11.94 4.98
C GLU A 89 -9.74 -11.46 3.93
N MET A 90 -9.55 -10.14 3.79
CA MET A 90 -8.52 -9.58 2.91
C MET A 90 -7.11 -10.02 3.31
N LEU A 91 -6.80 -10.00 4.61
CA LEU A 91 -5.54 -10.54 5.12
C LEU A 91 -5.37 -12.03 4.75
N GLN A 92 -6.39 -12.86 4.98
CA GLN A 92 -6.30 -14.28 4.65
C GLN A 92 -6.08 -14.52 3.16
N LEU A 93 -6.69 -13.71 2.29
CA LEU A 93 -6.47 -13.78 0.84
C LEU A 93 -5.01 -13.44 0.49
N SER A 94 -4.44 -12.39 1.08
CA SER A 94 -3.04 -12.01 0.84
C SER A 94 -2.05 -13.06 1.34
N LEU A 95 -2.33 -13.69 2.49
CA LEU A 95 -1.51 -14.81 3.00
C LEU A 95 -1.63 -16.06 2.11
N ALA A 96 -2.83 -16.37 1.61
CA ALA A 96 -3.02 -17.52 0.72
C ALA A 96 -2.38 -17.31 -0.66
N ALA A 97 -2.38 -16.07 -1.17
CA ALA A 97 -1.78 -15.74 -2.45
C ALA A 97 -0.26 -15.98 -2.45
N GLU A 98 0.42 -15.76 -1.33
CA GLU A 98 1.86 -15.99 -1.19
C GLU A 98 2.26 -17.44 -1.48
N ALA A 99 1.46 -18.40 -1.02
CA ALA A 99 1.71 -19.83 -1.25
C ALA A 99 1.59 -20.23 -2.73
N ALA A 100 0.94 -19.39 -3.55
CA ALA A 100 0.76 -19.61 -4.98
C ALA A 100 1.70 -18.76 -5.86
N ALA A 101 2.64 -18.03 -5.26
CA ALA A 101 3.59 -17.18 -5.99
C ALA A 101 4.45 -18.01 -6.95
N GLY A 102 4.68 -17.49 -8.16
CA GLY A 102 5.48 -18.13 -9.20
C GLY A 102 6.98 -17.96 -8.99
N ASP A 103 7.39 -16.92 -8.27
CA ASP A 103 8.79 -16.66 -7.91
C ASP A 103 8.94 -15.93 -6.57
N GLU A 104 10.19 -15.81 -6.13
CA GLU A 104 10.55 -15.20 -4.85
C GLU A 104 10.24 -13.70 -4.78
N SER A 105 10.34 -12.96 -5.89
CA SER A 105 10.06 -11.51 -5.91
C SER A 105 8.55 -11.25 -5.77
N GLU A 106 7.74 -12.04 -6.46
CA GLU A 106 6.28 -12.03 -6.32
C GLU A 106 5.87 -12.39 -4.89
N ARG A 107 6.45 -13.47 -4.34
CA ARG A 107 6.23 -13.92 -2.96
C ARG A 107 6.51 -12.80 -1.95
N ASN A 108 7.66 -12.12 -2.09
CA ASN A 108 8.05 -11.00 -1.23
C ASN A 108 7.08 -9.81 -1.33
N THR A 109 6.55 -9.54 -2.53
CA THR A 109 5.54 -8.50 -2.73
C THR A 109 4.23 -8.86 -2.03
N LEU A 110 3.82 -10.12 -2.10
CA LEU A 110 2.61 -10.63 -1.46
C LEU A 110 2.73 -10.63 0.07
N LEU A 111 3.88 -11.03 0.63
CA LEU A 111 4.17 -10.92 2.07
C LEU A 111 4.14 -9.46 2.55
N HIS A 112 4.70 -8.54 1.76
CA HIS A 112 4.63 -7.12 2.06
C HIS A 112 3.19 -6.59 2.04
N GLN A 113 2.34 -7.09 1.14
CA GLN A 113 0.92 -6.75 1.11
C GLN A 113 0.20 -7.32 2.35
N ALA A 114 0.40 -8.59 2.69
CA ALA A 114 -0.15 -9.20 3.90
C ALA A 114 0.25 -8.42 5.17
N ARG A 115 1.49 -7.90 5.22
CA ARG A 115 1.94 -7.02 6.31
C ARG A 115 1.13 -5.73 6.40
N LYS A 116 0.78 -5.11 5.27
CA LYS A 116 -0.11 -3.93 5.26
C LYS A 116 -1.50 -4.31 5.77
N ASP A 117 -2.03 -5.44 5.36
CA ASP A 117 -3.37 -5.88 5.74
C ASP A 117 -3.47 -6.22 7.23
N ILE A 118 -2.42 -6.82 7.82
CA ILE A 118 -2.31 -7.00 9.29
C ILE A 118 -2.28 -5.66 10.01
N LYS A 119 -1.47 -4.70 9.53
CA LYS A 119 -1.38 -3.38 10.13
C LYS A 119 -2.73 -2.66 10.09
N CYS A 120 -3.43 -2.75 8.97
CA CYS A 120 -4.79 -2.22 8.83
C CYS A 120 -5.75 -2.90 9.80
N LEU A 121 -5.81 -4.24 9.84
CA LEU A 121 -6.66 -4.97 10.77
C LEU A 121 -6.38 -4.58 12.23
N ARG A 122 -5.11 -4.56 12.63
CA ARG A 122 -4.71 -4.17 14.00
C ARG A 122 -5.20 -2.77 14.34
N TYR A 123 -4.96 -1.79 13.47
CA TYR A 123 -5.37 -0.41 13.70
C TYR A 123 -6.88 -0.21 13.69
N GLU A 124 -7.60 -0.95 12.85
CA GLU A 124 -9.06 -0.94 12.89
C GLU A 124 -9.58 -1.49 14.21
N VAL A 125 -9.03 -2.61 14.71
CA VAL A 125 -9.42 -3.18 16.01
C VAL A 125 -9.03 -2.25 17.16
N GLU A 126 -7.82 -1.68 17.16
CA GLU A 126 -7.38 -0.70 18.17
C GLU A 126 -8.31 0.52 18.22
N ALA A 127 -8.75 1.02 17.06
CA ALA A 127 -9.64 2.18 16.98
C ALA A 127 -11.04 1.92 17.57
N VAL A 128 -11.48 0.67 17.62
CA VAL A 128 -12.79 0.27 18.17
C VAL A 128 -12.67 -0.55 19.45
N ALA A 129 -11.48 -0.66 20.02
CA ALA A 129 -11.21 -1.54 21.17
C ALA A 129 -12.08 -1.18 22.38
N GLU A 130 -12.35 0.11 22.62
CA GLU A 130 -13.24 0.56 23.70
C GLU A 130 -14.67 0.03 23.55
N ALA A 131 -15.15 -0.18 22.32
CA ALA A 131 -16.50 -0.66 22.04
C ALA A 131 -16.65 -2.18 22.25
N PHE A 132 -15.57 -2.95 22.04
CA PHE A 132 -15.55 -4.41 22.20
C PHE A 132 -14.91 -4.89 23.52
N GLY A 133 -14.32 -3.96 24.28
CA GLY A 133 -13.70 -4.24 25.56
C GLY A 133 -12.52 -5.22 25.46
N PRO A 134 -12.30 -6.06 26.50
CA PRO A 134 -11.13 -6.94 26.58
C PRO A 134 -10.98 -7.94 25.42
N THR A 135 -12.07 -8.28 24.73
CA THR A 135 -12.05 -9.26 23.63
C THR A 135 -11.21 -8.78 22.44
N ALA A 136 -11.07 -7.47 22.23
CA ALA A 136 -10.23 -6.89 21.19
C ALA A 136 -8.77 -7.33 21.28
N ALA A 137 -8.26 -7.55 22.50
CA ALA A 137 -6.89 -8.02 22.73
C ALA A 137 -6.60 -9.39 22.09
N GLY A 138 -7.63 -10.24 21.96
CA GLY A 138 -7.51 -11.56 21.33
C GLY A 138 -7.17 -11.48 19.83
N ILE A 139 -7.37 -10.33 19.18
CA ILE A 139 -6.98 -10.09 17.79
C ILE A 139 -5.70 -9.24 17.74
N ILE A 140 -5.61 -8.20 18.56
CA ILE A 140 -4.47 -7.27 18.57
C ILE A 140 -3.16 -8.01 18.84
N GLN A 141 -3.10 -8.90 19.84
CA GLN A 141 -1.85 -9.56 20.23
C GLN A 141 -1.33 -10.52 19.14
N PRO A 142 -2.15 -11.42 18.56
CA PRO A 142 -1.72 -12.21 17.40
C PRO A 142 -1.32 -11.35 16.20
N ALA A 143 -2.04 -10.26 15.94
CA ALA A 143 -1.72 -9.34 14.83
C ALA A 143 -0.35 -8.66 15.05
N VAL A 144 -0.01 -8.24 16.27
CA VAL A 144 1.32 -7.72 16.62
C VAL A 144 2.41 -8.76 16.40
N ALA A 145 2.19 -10.00 16.84
CA ALA A 145 3.15 -11.08 16.68
C ALA A 145 3.43 -11.37 15.19
N MET A 146 2.37 -11.53 14.39
CA MET A 146 2.49 -11.77 12.95
C MET A 146 3.11 -10.57 12.22
N GLN A 147 2.72 -9.34 12.58
CA GLN A 147 3.30 -8.13 12.00
C GLN A 147 4.82 -8.06 12.23
N ARG A 148 5.29 -8.45 13.42
CA ARG A 148 6.73 -8.45 13.74
C ARG A 148 7.49 -9.40 12.84
N ILE A 149 6.99 -10.63 12.68
CA ILE A 149 7.61 -11.66 11.82
C ILE A 149 7.71 -11.17 10.37
N LEU A 150 6.61 -10.67 9.81
CA LEU A 150 6.60 -10.11 8.45
C LEU A 150 7.45 -8.83 8.32
N GLY A 151 7.63 -8.10 9.42
CA GLY A 151 8.55 -6.96 9.50
C GLY A 151 9.98 -7.40 9.30
N GLU A 152 10.46 -8.36 10.09
CA GLU A 152 11.82 -8.90 9.98
C GLU A 152 12.09 -9.48 8.58
N GLN A 153 11.12 -10.21 8.02
CA GLN A 153 11.21 -10.76 6.66
C GLN A 153 11.39 -9.64 5.62
N HIS A 154 10.52 -8.63 5.64
CA HIS A 154 10.57 -7.53 4.69
C HIS A 154 11.82 -6.66 4.85
N ASP A 155 12.20 -6.37 6.09
CA ASP A 155 13.40 -5.59 6.41
C ASP A 155 14.65 -6.31 5.89
N SER A 156 14.69 -7.65 6.00
CA SER A 156 15.79 -8.45 5.45
C SER A 156 15.85 -8.40 3.91
N VAL A 157 14.70 -8.47 3.24
CA VAL A 157 14.63 -8.35 1.76
C VAL A 157 15.11 -6.98 1.30
N VAL A 158 14.64 -5.90 1.96
CA VAL A 158 15.04 -4.53 1.62
C VAL A 158 16.52 -4.30 1.91
N ALA A 159 17.01 -4.76 3.05
CA ALA A 159 18.43 -4.68 3.40
C ALA A 159 19.30 -5.47 2.42
N GLY A 160 18.89 -6.68 2.02
CA GLY A 160 19.58 -7.49 1.03
C GLY A 160 19.71 -6.79 -0.33
N ALA A 161 18.61 -6.22 -0.83
CA ALA A 161 18.62 -5.44 -2.07
C ALA A 161 19.55 -4.22 -1.97
N TRP A 162 19.50 -3.50 -0.85
CA TRP A 162 20.38 -2.36 -0.59
C TRP A 162 21.86 -2.77 -0.50
N LEU A 163 22.18 -3.90 0.14
CA LEU A 163 23.54 -4.44 0.23
C LEU A 163 24.07 -4.88 -1.14
N MET A 164 23.22 -5.41 -2.03
CA MET A 164 23.60 -5.71 -3.41
C MET A 164 23.97 -4.44 -4.19
N GLU A 165 23.18 -3.38 -4.05
CA GLU A 165 23.49 -2.08 -4.66
C GLU A 165 24.77 -1.47 -4.08
N LEU A 166 24.96 -1.60 -2.76
CA LEU A 166 26.14 -1.10 -2.06
C LEU A 166 27.41 -1.82 -2.53
N ALA A 167 27.37 -3.15 -2.65
CA ALA A 167 28.49 -3.97 -3.11
C ALA A 167 28.97 -3.62 -4.53
N ALA A 168 28.07 -3.09 -5.37
CA ALA A 168 28.41 -2.66 -6.72
C ALA A 168 29.13 -1.30 -6.79
N ARG A 169 29.25 -0.58 -5.66
CA ARG A 169 29.86 0.75 -5.63
C ARG A 169 31.39 0.68 -5.57
N PRO A 170 32.11 1.57 -6.29
CA PRO A 170 33.57 1.64 -6.20
C PRO A 170 34.04 1.91 -4.77
N GLY A 171 35.11 1.21 -4.35
CA GLY A 171 35.72 1.39 -3.03
C GLY A 171 35.04 0.63 -1.90
N VAL A 172 34.02 -0.18 -2.18
CA VAL A 172 33.46 -1.14 -1.22
C VAL A 172 34.27 -2.43 -1.28
N ASP A 173 34.70 -2.91 -0.12
CA ASP A 173 35.43 -4.17 -0.02
C ASP A 173 34.48 -5.36 -0.26
N SER A 174 34.89 -6.28 -1.14
CA SER A 174 34.05 -7.42 -1.53
C SER A 174 33.87 -8.45 -0.42
N ALA A 175 34.84 -8.60 0.48
CA ALA A 175 34.74 -9.52 1.60
C ALA A 175 33.75 -9.01 2.65
N ASP A 176 33.85 -7.72 3.01
CA ASP A 176 32.91 -7.08 3.94
C ASP A 176 31.47 -7.12 3.40
N ALA A 177 31.29 -6.81 2.10
CA ALA A 177 29.98 -6.87 1.46
C ALA A 177 29.39 -8.30 1.48
N ALA A 178 30.21 -9.31 1.20
CA ALA A 178 29.79 -10.71 1.23
C ALA A 178 29.42 -11.17 2.65
N GLU A 179 30.16 -10.74 3.67
CA GLU A 179 29.84 -11.05 5.07
C GLU A 179 28.47 -10.49 5.46
N LEU A 180 28.22 -9.21 5.17
CA LEU A 180 26.93 -8.56 5.47
C LEU A 180 25.77 -9.22 4.73
N GLN A 181 25.95 -9.57 3.45
CA GLN A 181 24.95 -10.32 2.68
C GLN A 181 24.67 -11.69 3.32
N GLY A 182 25.71 -12.39 3.79
CA GLY A 182 25.56 -13.66 4.49
C GLY A 182 24.81 -13.53 5.82
N MET A 183 25.03 -12.44 6.56
CA MET A 183 24.27 -12.12 7.79
C MET A 183 22.79 -11.89 7.48
N GLU A 184 22.50 -11.13 6.43
CA GLU A 184 21.13 -10.81 6.06
C GLU A 184 20.37 -12.02 5.52
N ALA A 185 21.04 -12.88 4.74
CA ALA A 185 20.46 -14.15 4.29
C ALA A 185 20.05 -15.06 5.47
N ARG A 186 20.83 -15.07 6.57
CA ARG A 186 20.48 -15.80 7.79
C ARG A 186 19.27 -15.20 8.51
N ARG A 187 19.16 -13.87 8.56
CA ARG A 187 17.99 -13.18 9.14
C ARG A 187 16.72 -13.48 8.36
N LEU A 188 16.79 -13.39 7.03
CA LEU A 188 15.68 -13.74 6.14
C LEU A 188 15.21 -15.19 6.38
N ALA A 189 16.15 -16.15 6.36
CA ALA A 189 15.83 -17.56 6.59
C ALA A 189 15.19 -17.81 7.97
N GLY A 190 15.65 -17.09 9.00
CA GLY A 190 15.05 -17.13 10.34
C GLY A 190 13.63 -16.57 10.38
N ALA A 191 13.40 -15.41 9.75
CA ALA A 191 12.08 -14.79 9.67
C ALA A 191 11.09 -15.66 8.88
N GLU A 192 11.53 -16.29 7.79
CA GLU A 192 10.71 -17.23 7.02
C GLU A 192 10.35 -18.50 7.80
N ALA A 193 11.28 -19.05 8.58
CA ALA A 193 10.99 -20.18 9.45
C ALA A 193 9.95 -19.82 10.51
N GLN A 194 10.07 -18.63 11.10
CA GLN A 194 9.07 -18.11 12.04
C GLN A 194 7.71 -17.87 11.36
N PHE A 195 7.71 -17.36 10.13
CA PHE A 195 6.48 -17.17 9.36
C PHE A 195 5.77 -18.50 9.11
N ARG A 196 6.50 -19.54 8.65
CA ARG A 196 5.95 -20.89 8.46
C ARG A 196 5.36 -21.47 9.74
N ALA A 197 5.97 -21.22 10.89
CA ALA A 197 5.40 -21.66 12.18
C ALA A 197 4.17 -20.81 12.57
N ALA A 198 4.19 -19.51 12.32
CA ALA A 198 3.12 -18.60 12.72
C ALA A 198 1.83 -18.77 11.90
N VAL A 199 1.91 -19.21 10.64
CA VAL A 199 0.71 -19.47 9.84
C VAL A 199 -0.13 -20.65 10.39
N GLU A 200 0.45 -21.54 11.20
CA GLU A 200 -0.29 -22.57 11.94
C GLU A 200 -1.17 -21.97 13.06
N PHE A 201 -0.79 -20.80 13.57
CA PHE A 201 -1.50 -20.07 14.63
C PHE A 201 -1.94 -18.69 14.13
N PRO A 202 -2.92 -18.63 13.20
CA PRO A 202 -3.28 -17.40 12.53
C PRO A 202 -3.94 -16.40 13.48
N VAL A 203 -3.92 -15.13 13.09
CA VAL A 203 -4.75 -14.10 13.72
C VAL A 203 -6.20 -14.58 13.69
N PRO A 204 -6.90 -14.68 14.84
CA PRO A 204 -8.23 -15.25 14.87
C PRO A 204 -9.24 -14.34 14.17
N ALA A 205 -10.25 -14.95 13.54
CA ALA A 205 -11.31 -14.21 12.88
C ALA A 205 -12.09 -13.36 13.89
N PRO A 206 -12.38 -12.07 13.60
CA PRO A 206 -13.13 -11.19 14.49
C PRO A 206 -14.45 -11.77 14.98
N ARG A 207 -15.18 -12.49 14.11
CA ARG A 207 -16.45 -13.17 14.48
C ARG A 207 -16.32 -14.27 15.54
N ARG A 208 -15.13 -14.81 15.77
CA ARG A 208 -14.88 -15.85 16.79
C ARG A 208 -14.50 -15.27 18.15
N VAL A 209 -14.01 -14.03 18.17
CA VAL A 209 -13.40 -13.42 19.36
C VAL A 209 -14.26 -12.29 19.90
N LEU A 210 -14.78 -11.43 19.02
CA LEU A 210 -15.61 -10.30 19.41
C LEU A 210 -17.01 -10.79 19.73
N LEU A 211 -17.49 -10.46 20.93
CA LEU A 211 -18.86 -10.69 21.34
C LEU A 211 -19.71 -9.50 20.87
N PHE A 212 -20.68 -9.75 19.99
CA PHE A 212 -21.61 -8.76 19.46
C PHE A 212 -22.92 -9.41 19.00
#